data_AF-A0A3R6ZPY1-F1
#
_entry.id   AF-A0A3R6ZPY1-F1
#
_cell.length_a   1.000
_cell.length_b   1.000
_cell.length_c   1.000
_cell.angle_alpha   90.00
_cell.angle_beta   90.00
_cell.angle_gamma   90.00
#
_symmetry.space_group_name_H-M   'P 1'
#
loop_
_entity.id
_entity.type
_entity.pdbx_description
1 polymer ?
#
loop_
_entity_poly.entity_id
_entity_poly.type
_entity_poly.pdbx_seq_one_letter_code
_entity_poly.pdbx_strand_id
1 'polypeptide(L)'
;MFVLTGDLQYALPLMMALMPARWVGNLFSERERVGTLLAELELHPQQMCWAVVERRYDLHTGQPEKVLEGTIQRNVLVRLLHQKATWNPFSCADHESDRTNVHVLESDHEDAVPLDMSKFSVADRECFVNLEFYVNPSPGLINGAFPLVV
;
A
#
# COMPACT_ATOMS: atom_id res chain seq x y z
N MET A 1 -6.11 27.15 -0.55
CA MET A 1 -5.63 27.64 -1.85
C MET A 1 -6.75 27.91 -2.86
N PHE A 2 -7.87 27.17 -2.84
CA PHE A 2 -9.04 27.43 -3.71
C PHE A 2 -9.76 28.78 -3.48
N VAL A 3 -9.66 29.35 -2.27
CA VAL A 3 -10.38 30.58 -1.90
C VAL A 3 -9.69 31.85 -2.44
N LEU A 4 -8.47 31.77 -2.98
CA LEU A 4 -7.69 32.95 -3.37
C LEU A 4 -7.72 33.30 -4.86
N THR A 5 -8.25 32.44 -5.74
CA THR A 5 -8.20 32.69 -7.20
C THR A 5 -9.56 32.90 -7.85
N GLY A 6 -10.67 32.50 -7.23
CA GLY A 6 -12.02 32.84 -7.72
C GLY A 6 -12.38 32.35 -9.13
N ASP A 7 -11.59 31.44 -9.72
CA ASP A 7 -11.71 31.03 -11.11
C ASP A 7 -11.75 29.50 -11.25
N LEU A 8 -12.86 29.00 -11.78
CA LEU A 8 -13.20 27.57 -11.85
C LEU A 8 -12.32 26.82 -12.86
N GLN A 9 -11.66 27.53 -13.78
CA GLN A 9 -10.85 26.93 -14.85
C GLN A 9 -9.54 26.30 -14.35
N TYR A 10 -9.04 26.75 -13.20
CA TYR A 10 -7.82 26.20 -12.59
C TYR A 10 -8.10 24.95 -11.74
N ALA A 11 -9.36 24.61 -11.48
CA ALA A 11 -9.72 23.41 -10.72
C ALA A 11 -9.34 22.11 -11.44
N LEU A 12 -9.45 22.09 -12.78
CA LEU A 12 -9.19 20.90 -13.60
C LEU A 12 -7.70 20.54 -13.68
N PRO A 13 -6.79 21.47 -14.04
CA PRO A 13 -5.34 21.21 -14.02
C PRO A 13 -4.83 20.89 -12.63
N LEU A 14 -5.40 21.52 -11.59
CA LEU A 14 -5.00 21.31 -10.20
C LEU A 14 -5.49 19.95 -9.67
N MET A 15 -6.68 19.48 -10.07
CA MET A 15 -7.09 18.08 -9.89
C MET A 15 -6.17 17.11 -10.62
N MET A 16 -5.83 17.39 -11.88
CA MET A 16 -4.94 16.54 -12.66
C MET A 16 -3.50 16.52 -12.13
N ALA A 17 -3.05 17.55 -11.42
CA ALA A 17 -1.73 17.57 -10.77
C ALA A 17 -1.75 16.92 -9.38
N LEU A 18 -2.82 17.10 -8.61
CA LEU A 18 -2.94 16.52 -7.27
C LEU A 18 -3.25 15.02 -7.29
N MET A 19 -3.96 14.53 -8.32
CA MET A 19 -4.28 13.11 -8.45
C MET A 19 -3.01 12.23 -8.58
N PRO A 20 -2.04 12.52 -9.48
CA PRO A 20 -0.77 11.79 -9.53
C PRO A 20 0.12 12.03 -8.32
N ALA A 21 0.19 13.27 -7.81
CA ALA A 21 1.00 13.56 -6.61
C ALA A 21 0.52 12.78 -5.37
N ARG A 22 -0.78 12.51 -5.28
CA ARG A 22 -1.37 11.62 -4.26
C ARG A 22 -0.96 10.15 -4.44
N TRP A 23 -0.72 9.69 -5.67
CA TRP A 23 -0.23 8.33 -5.94
C TRP A 23 1.27 8.17 -5.67
N VAL A 24 2.06 9.23 -5.83
CA VAL A 24 3.52 9.18 -5.57
C VAL A 24 3.84 9.09 -4.07
N GLY A 25 2.94 9.54 -3.19
CA GLY A 25 3.15 9.52 -1.73
C GLY A 25 2.75 8.21 -1.03
N ASN A 26 1.79 7.46 -1.56
CA ASN A 26 1.13 6.36 -0.84
C ASN A 26 1.49 4.99 -1.44
N LEU A 27 2.79 4.68 -1.45
CA LEU A 27 3.33 3.40 -1.92
C LEU A 27 3.59 2.48 -0.73
N PHE A 28 3.10 1.26 -0.80
CA PHE A 28 3.49 0.22 0.16
C PHE A 28 4.71 -0.54 -0.32
N SER A 29 5.58 -0.91 0.62
CA SER A 29 6.57 -1.95 0.38
C SER A 29 5.87 -3.31 0.31
N GLU A 30 6.45 -4.29 -0.40
CA GLU A 30 5.99 -5.69 -0.34
C GLU A 30 5.88 -6.19 1.11
N ARG A 31 6.79 -5.73 1.97
CA ARG A 31 6.74 -5.95 3.42
C ARG A 31 6.48 -4.64 4.10
N GLU A 32 5.27 -4.49 4.61
CA GLU A 32 4.83 -3.23 5.20
C GLU A 32 4.47 -3.43 6.67
N ARG A 33 4.73 -2.40 7.49
CA ARG A 33 4.37 -2.44 8.91
C ARG A 33 2.85 -2.31 9.05
N VAL A 34 2.27 -3.10 9.95
CA VAL A 34 0.85 -3.00 10.31
C VAL A 34 0.49 -1.58 10.72
N GLY A 35 1.36 -0.90 11.49
CA GLY A 35 1.17 0.50 11.86
C GLY A 35 1.05 1.44 10.66
N THR A 36 1.89 1.28 9.64
CA THR A 36 1.82 2.07 8.39
C THR A 36 0.50 1.82 7.67
N LEU A 37 0.09 0.56 7.54
CA LEU A 37 -1.15 0.17 6.87
C LEU A 37 -2.38 0.77 7.55
N LEU A 38 -2.42 0.71 8.89
CA LEU A 38 -3.51 1.29 9.68
C LEU A 38 -3.55 2.83 9.55
N ALA A 39 -2.39 3.48 9.60
CA ALA A 39 -2.28 4.93 9.44
C ALA A 39 -2.79 5.38 8.05
N GLU A 40 -2.44 4.64 6.99
CA GLU A 40 -2.92 4.92 5.64
C GLU A 40 -4.43 4.71 5.48
N LEU A 41 -4.98 3.67 6.11
CA LEU A 41 -6.42 3.41 6.11
C LEU A 41 -7.22 4.50 6.83
N GLU A 42 -6.68 5.04 7.92
CA GLU A 42 -7.27 6.11 8.72
C GLU A 42 -7.15 7.48 8.02
N LEU A 43 -5.97 7.81 7.49
CA LEU A 43 -5.70 9.07 6.81
C LEU A 43 -6.48 9.18 5.49
N HIS A 44 -6.71 8.06 4.80
CA HIS A 44 -7.33 8.01 3.48
C HIS A 44 -8.57 7.10 3.44
N PRO A 45 -9.70 7.48 4.06
CA PRO A 45 -10.88 6.61 4.16
C PRO A 45 -11.54 6.29 2.81
N GLN A 46 -11.39 7.17 1.82
CA GLN A 46 -11.95 7.00 0.47
C GLN A 46 -11.00 6.26 -0.50
N GLN A 47 -9.75 6.01 -0.10
CA GLN A 47 -8.80 5.33 -0.98
C GLN A 47 -9.07 3.82 -0.99
N MET A 48 -9.26 3.27 -2.18
CA MET A 48 -9.67 1.86 -2.37
C MET A 48 -8.52 0.96 -2.82
N CYS A 49 -7.37 1.54 -3.20
CA CYS A 49 -6.27 0.83 -3.82
C CYS A 49 -4.95 1.55 -3.54
N TRP A 50 -3.87 0.79 -3.41
CA TRP A 50 -2.51 1.29 -3.27
C TRP A 50 -1.59 0.50 -4.21
N ALA A 51 -0.56 1.18 -4.70
CA ALA A 51 0.53 0.51 -5.41
C ALA A 51 1.48 -0.12 -4.39
N VAL A 52 1.94 -1.33 -4.71
CA VAL A 52 2.94 -2.07 -3.95
C VAL A 52 4.23 -2.11 -4.77
N VAL A 53 5.33 -1.72 -4.14
CA VAL A 53 6.63 -1.58 -4.78
C VAL A 53 7.69 -2.39 -4.07
N GLU A 54 8.59 -3.00 -4.83
CA GLU A 54 9.84 -3.55 -4.32
C GLU A 54 10.93 -2.49 -4.40
N ARG A 55 11.72 -2.33 -3.33
CA ARG A 55 12.94 -1.52 -3.36
C ARG A 55 14.09 -2.40 -3.81
N ARG A 56 14.52 -2.24 -5.06
CA ARG A 56 15.68 -2.93 -5.60
C ARG A 56 16.88 -2.00 -5.55
N TYR A 57 18.04 -2.56 -5.21
CA TYR A 57 19.30 -1.83 -5.30
C TYR A 57 19.90 -2.05 -6.68
N ASP A 58 19.95 -1.01 -7.51
CA ASP A 58 20.61 -1.14 -8.80
C ASP A 58 22.13 -1.13 -8.59
N LEU A 59 22.75 -2.27 -8.88
CA LEU A 59 24.21 -2.47 -8.79
C LEU A 59 25.00 -1.56 -9.73
N HIS A 60 24.38 -1.03 -10.79
CA HIS A 60 25.05 -0.20 -11.79
C HIS A 60 25.03 1.29 -11.44
N THR A 61 23.90 1.80 -10.96
CA THR A 61 23.76 3.21 -10.56
C THR A 61 24.04 3.46 -9.08
N GLY A 62 24.01 2.40 -8.26
CA GLY A 62 24.14 2.50 -6.80
C GLY A 62 22.96 3.23 -6.14
N GLN A 63 21.84 3.39 -6.86
CA GLN A 63 20.65 4.04 -6.35
C GLN A 63 19.55 3.03 -6.04
N PRO A 64 18.73 3.30 -5.01
CA PRO A 64 17.54 2.50 -4.74
C PRO A 64 16.47 2.80 -5.79
N GLU A 65 16.16 1.79 -6.61
CA GLU A 65 15.06 1.84 -7.57
C GLU A 65 13.79 1.28 -6.93
N LYS A 66 12.64 1.88 -7.23
CA LYS A 66 11.32 1.36 -6.83
C LYS A 66 10.65 0.73 -8.04
N VAL A 67 10.46 -0.57 -7.99
CA VAL A 67 9.78 -1.34 -9.04
C VAL A 67 8.34 -1.59 -8.62
N LEU A 68 7.38 -1.31 -9.50
CA LEU A 68 5.98 -1.60 -9.26
C LEU A 68 5.73 -3.09 -9.41
N GLU A 69 5.38 -3.75 -8.31
CA GLU A 69 5.02 -5.17 -8.29
C GLU A 69 3.53 -5.39 -8.52
N GLY A 70 2.72 -4.41 -8.12
CA GLY A 70 1.31 -4.39 -8.49
C GLY A 70 0.48 -3.48 -7.63
N THR A 71 -0.78 -3.85 -7.44
CA THR A 71 -1.72 -3.08 -6.61
C THR A 71 -2.44 -3.95 -5.60
N ILE A 72 -2.72 -3.40 -4.43
CA ILE A 72 -3.53 -4.04 -3.39
C ILE A 72 -4.79 -3.23 -3.11
N GLN A 73 -5.92 -3.93 -3.02
CA GLN A 73 -7.22 -3.32 -2.74
C GLN A 73 -7.48 -3.18 -1.23
N ARG A 74 -8.30 -2.18 -0.85
CA ARG A 74 -8.65 -1.89 0.55
C ARG A 74 -9.32 -3.06 1.25
N ASN A 75 -10.25 -3.73 0.59
CA ASN A 75 -10.94 -4.91 1.14
C ASN A 75 -9.95 -6.05 1.46
N VAL A 76 -8.98 -6.30 0.57
CA VAL A 76 -7.91 -7.28 0.79
C VAL A 76 -7.07 -6.88 2.00
N LEU A 77 -6.63 -5.62 2.05
CA LEU A 77 -5.84 -5.09 3.16
C LEU A 77 -6.58 -5.19 4.51
N VAL A 78 -7.86 -4.82 4.55
CA VAL A 78 -8.71 -4.92 5.74
C VAL A 78 -8.84 -6.38 6.20
N ARG A 79 -9.02 -7.33 5.27
CA ARG A 79 -9.08 -8.76 5.62
C ARG A 79 -7.76 -9.27 6.19
N LEU A 80 -6.63 -8.88 5.61
CA LEU A 80 -5.30 -9.21 6.14
C LEU A 80 -5.10 -8.67 7.56
N LEU A 81 -5.62 -7.48 7.85
CA LEU A 81 -5.55 -6.86 9.18
C LEU A 81 -6.51 -7.50 10.20
N HIS A 82 -7.60 -8.13 9.77
CA HIS A 82 -8.40 -8.98 10.66
C HIS A 82 -7.69 -10.31 10.95
N GLN A 83 -6.93 -10.82 9.98
CA GLN A 83 -6.23 -12.11 10.08
C GLN A 83 -4.79 -11.95 10.56
N LYS A 84 -4.62 -11.81 11.88
CA LYS A 84 -3.30 -11.71 12.54
C LYS A 84 -2.33 -12.87 12.24
N ALA A 85 -2.83 -14.00 11.73
CA ALA A 85 -2.02 -15.14 11.33
C ALA A 85 -1.06 -14.84 10.15
N THR A 86 -1.34 -13.77 9.38
CA THR A 86 -0.48 -13.34 8.27
C THR A 86 0.65 -12.41 8.72
N TRP A 87 0.73 -12.08 10.02
CA TRP A 87 1.66 -11.08 10.53
C TRP A 87 2.95 -11.71 11.02
N ASN A 88 4.07 -11.05 10.74
CA ASN A 88 5.39 -11.42 11.21
C ASN A 88 5.85 -10.45 12.33
N PRO A 89 6.09 -10.92 13.56
CA PRO A 89 6.56 -10.08 14.67
C PRO A 89 8.05 -9.76 14.61
N PHE A 90 8.83 -10.41 13.73
CA PHE A 90 10.27 -10.21 13.63
C PHE A 90 10.62 -9.10 12.62
N SER A 91 11.64 -8.31 12.97
CA SER A 91 12.27 -7.36 12.05
C SER A 91 12.81 -8.11 10.85
N CYS A 92 12.38 -7.75 9.64
CA CYS A 92 12.93 -8.25 8.39
C CYS A 92 14.39 -7.80 8.22
N ALA A 93 15.31 -8.51 8.86
CA ALA A 93 16.67 -8.64 8.38
C ALA A 93 16.72 -9.95 7.59
N ASP A 94 16.75 -9.82 6.27
CA ASP A 94 17.27 -10.75 5.28
C ASP A 94 16.75 -12.21 5.29
N HIS A 95 16.00 -12.51 4.23
CA HIS A 95 15.87 -13.81 3.52
C HIS A 95 15.38 -15.07 4.26
N GLU A 96 15.29 -15.11 5.59
CA GLU A 96 14.98 -16.37 6.30
C GLU A 96 13.57 -16.42 6.95
N SER A 97 12.86 -15.28 7.04
CA SER A 97 11.55 -15.20 7.75
C SER A 97 10.33 -15.06 6.83
N ASP A 98 10.46 -15.43 5.55
CA ASP A 98 9.42 -15.19 4.53
C ASP A 98 8.32 -16.24 4.45
N ARG A 99 8.40 -17.29 5.28
CA ARG A 99 7.36 -18.31 5.37
C ARG A 99 6.25 -17.88 6.35
N THR A 100 5.69 -16.69 6.18
CA THR A 100 4.34 -16.44 6.69
C THR A 100 3.40 -17.35 5.90
N ASN A 101 2.60 -18.17 6.59
CA ASN A 101 1.65 -19.05 5.93
C ASN A 101 0.75 -18.20 5.01
N VAL A 102 0.76 -18.51 3.72
CA VAL A 102 -0.17 -17.90 2.77
C VAL A 102 -1.56 -18.34 3.19
N HIS A 103 -2.35 -17.41 3.71
CA HIS A 103 -3.73 -17.68 4.08
C HIS A 103 -4.61 -17.35 2.88
N VAL A 104 -5.34 -18.34 2.39
CA VAL A 104 -6.37 -18.11 1.38
C VAL A 104 -7.43 -17.22 2.02
N LEU A 105 -7.56 -15.99 1.53
CA LEU A 105 -8.64 -15.10 1.92
C LEU A 105 -9.93 -15.69 1.37
N GLU A 106 -10.75 -16.30 2.23
CA GLU A 106 -12.05 -16.84 1.82
C GLU A 106 -12.89 -15.73 1.17
N SER A 107 -13.49 -16.06 0.04
CA SER A 107 -14.18 -15.15 -0.88
C SER A 107 -15.57 -14.77 -0.38
N ASP A 108 -15.78 -14.69 0.93
CA ASP A 108 -17.10 -14.31 1.43
C ASP A 108 -17.38 -12.88 1.01
N HIS A 109 -18.45 -12.73 0.23
CA HIS A 109 -18.93 -11.46 -0.35
C HIS A 109 -19.46 -10.49 0.70
N GLU A 110 -19.23 -10.74 1.99
CA GLU A 110 -19.61 -9.81 3.04
C GLU A 110 -18.66 -8.61 3.04
N ASP A 111 -19.27 -7.42 3.02
CA ASP A 111 -18.59 -6.15 3.22
C ASP A 111 -17.65 -6.30 4.42
N ALA A 112 -16.34 -6.18 4.17
CA ALA A 112 -15.35 -6.44 5.19
C ALA A 112 -15.66 -5.56 6.41
N VAL A 113 -15.92 -6.19 7.56
CA VAL A 113 -16.27 -5.51 8.81
C VAL A 113 -15.27 -4.37 9.04
N PRO A 114 -15.73 -3.13 9.30
CA PRO A 114 -14.83 -2.01 9.55
C PRO A 114 -13.80 -2.36 10.62
N LEU A 115 -12.54 -1.99 10.40
CA LEU A 115 -11.49 -2.20 11.38
C LEU A 115 -11.73 -1.30 12.59
N ASP A 116 -11.74 -1.92 13.76
CA ASP A 116 -11.68 -1.18 15.01
C ASP A 116 -10.21 -0.95 15.38
N MET A 117 -9.72 0.25 15.06
CA MET A 117 -8.32 0.64 15.26
C MET A 117 -7.88 0.60 16.74
N SER A 118 -8.83 0.66 17.68
CA SER A 118 -8.55 0.60 19.12
C SER A 118 -8.10 -0.80 19.59
N LYS A 119 -8.38 -1.85 18.80
CA LYS A 119 -8.02 -3.24 19.11
C LYS A 119 -6.55 -3.57 18.79
N PHE A 120 -5.83 -2.66 18.14
CA PHE A 120 -4.44 -2.87 17.74
C PHE A 120 -3.48 -2.32 18.80
N SER A 121 -2.78 -3.21 19.48
CA SER A 121 -1.76 -2.87 20.47
C SER A 121 -0.51 -2.24 19.82
N VAL A 122 0.38 -1.68 20.64
CA VAL A 122 1.68 -1.16 20.16
C VAL A 122 2.51 -2.27 19.52
N ALA A 123 2.49 -3.48 20.10
CA ALA A 123 3.20 -4.64 19.55
C ALA A 123 2.62 -5.05 18.19
N ASP A 124 1.30 -5.02 18.03
CA ASP A 124 0.65 -5.33 16.75
C ASP A 124 1.10 -4.37 15.65
N ARG A 125 1.27 -3.08 15.96
CA ARG A 125 1.67 -2.05 15.00
C ARG A 125 3.12 -2.18 14.52
N GLU A 126 3.98 -2.83 15.31
CA GLU A 126 5.36 -3.12 14.96
C GLU A 126 5.51 -4.41 14.11
N CYS A 127 4.46 -5.23 14.02
CA CYS A 127 4.45 -6.39 13.14
C CYS A 127 4.47 -5.99 11.65
N PHE A 128 4.92 -6.91 10.80
CA PHE A 128 4.94 -6.76 9.35
C PHE A 128 3.93 -7.68 8.68
N VAL A 129 3.41 -7.26 7.53
CA VAL A 129 2.59 -8.10 6.64
C VAL A 129 3.33 -8.24 5.31
N ASN A 130 3.46 -9.48 4.82
CA ASN A 130 3.94 -9.72 3.46
C ASN A 130 2.77 -9.61 2.48
N LEU A 131 2.79 -8.57 1.65
CA LEU A 131 1.78 -8.24 0.65
C LEU A 131 2.02 -8.97 -0.68
N GLU A 132 3.23 -9.47 -0.95
CA GLU A 132 3.64 -10.12 -2.21
C GLU A 132 2.59 -11.13 -2.72
N PHE A 133 2.06 -11.96 -1.82
CA PHE A 133 1.09 -13.02 -2.16
C PHE A 133 -0.35 -12.54 -2.39
N TYR A 134 -0.66 -11.28 -2.09
CA TYR A 134 -2.02 -10.71 -2.12
C TYR A 134 -2.16 -9.55 -3.11
N VAL A 135 -1.05 -9.17 -3.74
CA VAL A 135 -1.02 -8.12 -4.77
C VAL A 135 -1.66 -8.64 -6.04
N ASN A 136 -2.39 -7.75 -6.75
CA ASN A 136 -2.73 -7.95 -8.15
C ASN A 136 -1.49 -7.58 -9.01
N PRO A 137 -0.79 -8.56 -9.61
CA PRO A 137 0.47 -8.34 -10.31
C PRO A 137 0.29 -7.73 -11.71
N SER A 138 -0.95 -7.58 -12.19
CA SER A 138 -1.25 -7.03 -13.51
C SER A 138 -2.19 -5.82 -13.41
N PRO A 139 -1.74 -4.71 -12.77
CA PRO A 139 -2.51 -3.49 -12.80
C PRO A 139 -2.62 -2.95 -14.23
N GLY A 140 -3.78 -2.39 -14.58
CA GLY A 140 -3.95 -1.72 -15.86
C GLY A 140 -3.06 -0.47 -15.94
N LEU A 141 -1.93 -0.57 -16.63
CA LEU A 141 -1.01 0.54 -16.84
C LEU A 141 -1.45 1.36 -18.06
N ILE A 142 -1.85 2.61 -17.85
CA ILE A 142 -2.13 3.54 -18.95
C ILE A 142 -0.82 4.27 -19.27
N ASN A 143 -0.31 4.11 -20.50
CA ASN A 143 0.91 4.72 -21.04
C ASN A 143 2.26 4.24 -20.47
N GLY A 144 2.51 2.92 -20.42
CA GLY A 144 3.89 2.38 -20.37
C GLY A 144 4.83 3.06 -19.37
N ALA A 145 4.36 3.32 -18.14
CA ALA A 145 5.16 3.91 -17.09
C ALA A 145 6.27 2.93 -16.67
N PHE A 146 7.39 3.01 -17.39
CA PHE A 146 8.72 2.57 -16.99
C PHE A 146 9.04 3.11 -15.58
N PRO A 147 9.94 2.44 -14.83
CA PRO A 147 9.96 2.49 -13.38
C PRO A 147 10.07 3.92 -12.87
N LEU A 148 9.28 4.23 -11.83
CA LEU A 148 9.38 5.47 -11.08
C LEU A 148 10.72 5.45 -10.33
N VAL A 149 11.78 5.85 -11.02
CA VAL A 149 13.03 6.29 -10.40
C VAL A 149 12.70 7.60 -9.69
N VAL A 150 12.55 7.54 -8.36
CA VAL A 150 12.41 8.70 -7.48
C VAL A 150 13.75 8.98 -6.84
#